data_AF-A0A945VC55-F1
#
_entry.id   AF-A0A945VC55-F1
#
_cell.length_a   1.000
_cell.length_b   1.000
_cell.length_c   1.000
_cell.angle_alpha   90.00
_cell.angle_beta   90.00
_cell.angle_gamma   90.00
#
_symmetry.space_group_name_H-M   'P 1'
#
loop_
_entity.id
_entity.type
_entity.pdbx_description
1 polymer ?
#
loop_
_entity_poly.entity_id
_entity_poly.type
_entity_poly.pdbx_seq_one_letter_code
_entity_poly.pdbx_strand_id
1 'polypeptide(L)' 'MTRTIIESKTKTTIIGFDQPFAVIGERINPTGRKKLALELEVGDFSTVEADAIAQVAAGATILDINSGAVFAN' A
#
# COMPACT_ATOMS: atom_id res chain seq x y z
N MET A 1 17.94 -21.24 -0.44
CA MET A 1 16.95 -20.57 0.44
C MET A 1 15.90 -19.90 -0.43
N THR A 2 14.65 -19.84 0.03
CA THR A 2 13.52 -19.24 -0.73
C THR A 2 13.67 -17.72 -0.83
N ARG A 3 13.32 -17.15 -1.98
CA ARG A 3 13.20 -15.70 -2.20
C ARG A 3 11.80 -15.39 -2.70
N THR A 4 11.20 -14.32 -2.19
CA THR A 4 9.94 -13.78 -2.69
C THR A 4 10.26 -12.52 -3.50
N ILE A 5 9.81 -12.47 -4.74
CA ILE A 5 10.04 -11.34 -5.65
C ILE A 5 8.71 -10.62 -5.84
N ILE A 6 8.69 -9.31 -5.59
CA ILE A 6 7.53 -8.44 -5.76
C ILE A 6 7.94 -7.33 -6.72
N GLU A 7 7.17 -7.15 -7.80
CA GLU A 7 7.51 -6.22 -8.87
C GLU A 7 6.38 -5.25 -9.18
N SER A 8 6.77 -4.04 -9.55
CA SER A 8 5.93 -3.05 -10.23
C SER A 8 6.51 -2.78 -11.62
N LYS A 9 5.87 -1.89 -12.38
CA LYS A 9 6.36 -1.47 -13.71
C LYS A 9 7.80 -0.94 -13.71
N THR A 10 8.28 -0.40 -12.59
CA THR A 10 9.56 0.31 -12.51
C THR A 10 10.46 -0.12 -11.34
N LYS A 11 10.03 -1.07 -10.49
CA LYS A 11 10.78 -1.42 -9.28
C LYS A 11 10.59 -2.89 -8.91
N THR A 12 11.64 -3.51 -8.41
CA THR A 12 11.64 -4.87 -7.88
C THR A 12 12.09 -4.84 -6.42
N THR A 13 11.33 -5.48 -5.55
CA THR A 13 11.67 -5.71 -4.14
C THR A 13 11.80 -7.22 -3.92
N ILE A 14 12.90 -7.66 -3.32
CA ILE A 14 13.17 -9.07 -3.04
C ILE A 14 13.19 -9.25 -1.51
N ILE A 15 12.41 -10.21 -1.01
CA ILE A 15 12.38 -10.60 0.40
C ILE A 15 13.16 -11.92 0.54
N GLY A 16 14.17 -11.96 1.42
CA GLY A 16 15.01 -13.12 1.66
C GLY A 16 16.11 -12.87 2.71
N PHE A 17 16.82 -13.94 3.09
CA PHE A 17 17.82 -13.92 4.17
C PHE A 17 19.02 -12.98 3.95
N ASP A 18 19.30 -12.60 2.70
CA ASP A 18 20.41 -11.74 2.30
C ASP A 18 19.97 -10.42 1.65
N GLN A 19 18.68 -10.07 1.83
CA GLN A 19 18.10 -8.87 1.24
C GLN A 19 17.88 -7.78 2.29
N PRO A 20 17.79 -6.50 1.90
CA PRO A 20 17.36 -5.43 2.79
C PRO A 20 16.00 -5.73 3.44
N PHE A 21 15.78 -5.21 4.65
CA PHE A 21 14.48 -5.32 5.31
C PHE A 21 13.39 -4.64 4.47
N ALA A 22 12.33 -5.39 4.15
CA ALA A 22 11.23 -4.87 3.36
C ALA A 22 10.22 -4.16 4.26
N VAL A 23 10.12 -2.84 4.13
CA VAL A 23 9.11 -2.04 4.82
C VAL A 23 7.83 -2.05 3.99
N ILE A 24 6.76 -2.58 4.56
CA ILE A 24 5.41 -2.60 3.97
C ILE A 24 4.60 -1.46 4.61
N GLY A 25 4.22 -0.47 3.81
CA GLY A 25 3.38 0.63 4.28
C GLY A 25 1.93 0.18 4.44
N GLU A 26 1.35 0.33 5.63
CA GLU A 26 -0.01 -0.13 5.98
C GLU A 26 -1.12 0.91 5.76
N ARG A 27 -0.77 2.16 5.44
CA ARG A 27 -1.66 3.30 5.68
C ARG A 27 -2.84 3.38 4.73
N ILE A 28 -2.78 2.71 3.57
CA ILE A 28 -3.88 2.63 2.59
C ILE A 28 -4.86 1.55 3.07
N ASN A 29 -5.58 1.88 4.13
CA ASN A 29 -6.60 1.04 4.76
C ASN A 29 -7.67 1.96 5.37
N PRO A 30 -8.95 1.85 4.95
CA PRO A 30 -10.01 2.71 5.45
C PRO A 30 -10.45 2.38 6.88
N THR A 31 -10.01 1.25 7.46
CA THR A 31 -10.39 0.85 8.83
C THR A 31 -9.97 1.93 9.84
N GLY A 32 -10.95 2.52 10.54
CA GLY A 32 -10.71 3.62 11.47
C GLY A 32 -10.44 4.98 10.80
N ARG A 33 -10.44 5.08 9.47
CA ARG A 33 -10.18 6.31 8.70
C ARG A 33 -11.44 6.76 7.94
N LYS A 34 -12.39 7.37 8.67
CA LYS A 34 -13.70 7.80 8.14
C LYS A 34 -13.63 8.59 6.82
N LYS A 35 -12.67 9.51 6.70
CA LYS A 35 -12.48 10.30 5.48
C LYS A 35 -12.13 9.40 4.27
N LEU A 36 -11.12 8.55 4.43
CA LEU A 36 -10.69 7.63 3.38
C LEU A 36 -11.79 6.65 3.00
N ALA A 37 -12.57 6.16 3.99
CA ALA A 37 -13.71 5.31 3.72
C ALA A 37 -14.75 6.00 2.81
N LEU A 38 -15.19 7.22 3.15
CA LEU A 38 -16.16 7.98 2.36
C LEU A 38 -15.64 8.33 0.96
N GLU A 39 -14.36 8.67 0.84
CA GLU A 39 -13.72 8.93 -0.47
C GLU A 39 -13.75 7.68 -1.35
N LEU A 40 -13.43 6.50 -0.80
CA LEU A 40 -13.50 5.24 -1.53
C LEU A 40 -14.94 4.86 -1.94
N GLU A 41 -15.95 5.15 -1.12
CA GLU A 41 -17.37 4.90 -1.47
C GLU A 41 -17.80 5.66 -2.73
N VAL A 42 -17.28 6.87 -2.94
CA VAL A 42 -17.61 7.71 -4.10
C VAL A 42 -16.60 7.61 -5.24
N GLY A 43 -15.64 6.67 -5.14
CA GLY A 43 -14.59 6.48 -6.15
C GLY A 43 -13.54 7.59 -6.18
N ASP A 44 -13.41 8.37 -5.11
CA ASP A 44 -12.34 9.36 -4.95
C ASP A 44 -11.08 8.69 -4.38
N PHE A 45 -10.02 8.66 -5.19
CA PHE A 45 -8.74 8.05 -4.82
C PHE A 45 -7.69 9.07 -4.35
N SER A 46 -8.05 10.33 -4.17
CA SER A 46 -7.11 11.41 -3.85
C SER A 46 -6.27 11.12 -2.59
N THR A 47 -6.89 10.63 -1.51
CA THR A 47 -6.15 10.27 -0.29
C THR A 47 -5.30 9.00 -0.47
N VAL A 48 -5.75 8.04 -1.29
CA VAL A 48 -4.97 6.83 -1.60
C VAL A 48 -3.67 7.21 -2.29
N GLU A 49 -3.73 8.06 -3.31
CA GLU A 49 -2.56 8.54 -4.05
C GLU A 49 -1.60 9.32 -3.15
N ALA A 50 -2.14 10.23 -2.33
CA ALA A 50 -1.34 11.00 -1.38
C ALA A 50 -0.63 10.11 -0.35
N ASP A 51 -1.33 9.13 0.23
CA ASP A 51 -0.74 8.20 1.20
C ASP A 51 0.26 7.23 0.54
N ALA A 52 0.06 6.83 -0.71
CA ALA A 52 1.03 6.02 -1.44
C ALA A 52 2.37 6.76 -1.59
N ILE A 53 2.32 8.02 -2.05
CA ILE A 53 3.50 8.86 -2.22
C ILE A 53 4.19 9.10 -0.88
N ALA A 54 3.42 9.46 0.15
CA ALA A 54 3.97 9.75 1.47
C ALA A 54 4.67 8.53 2.10
N GLN A 55 4.10 7.33 1.96
CA GLN A 55 4.70 6.11 2.50
C GLN A 55 5.98 5.71 1.76
N VAL A 56 6.01 5.84 0.43
CA VAL A 56 7.24 5.61 -0.35
C VAL A 56 8.33 6.60 0.04
N ALA A 57 7.97 7.88 0.20
CA ALA A 57 8.90 8.91 0.67
C ALA A 57 9.42 8.63 2.10
N ALA A 58 8.61 7.99 2.95
CA ALA A 58 9.00 7.54 4.28
C ALA A 58 9.81 6.23 4.31
N GLY A 59 10.08 5.62 3.15
CA GLY A 59 10.95 4.44 3.03
C GLY A 59 10.22 3.11 2.82
N ALA A 60 8.89 3.11 2.64
CA ALA A 60 8.17 1.89 2.27
C ALA A 60 8.63 1.41 0.88
N THR A 61 9.02 0.14 0.79
CA THR A 61 9.43 -0.51 -0.46
C THR A 61 8.29 -1.29 -1.11
N ILE A 62 7.24 -1.57 -0.34
CA ILE A 62 6.00 -2.24 -0.71
C ILE A 62 4.86 -1.45 -0.04
N LEU A 63 3.69 -1.41 -0.65
CA LEU A 63 2.48 -0.84 -0.04
C LEU A 63 1.44 -1.95 0.11
N ASP A 64 0.90 -2.09 1.31
CA ASP A 64 -0.30 -2.87 1.55
C ASP A 64 -1.52 -2.03 1.15
N ILE A 65 -2.49 -2.67 0.48
CA ILE A 65 -3.68 -2.02 -0.05
C ILE A 65 -4.90 -2.77 0.45
N ASN A 66 -5.73 -2.09 1.23
CA ASN A 66 -7.01 -2.59 1.69
C ASN A 66 -8.11 -1.60 1.32
N SER A 67 -9.14 -2.04 0.60
CA SER A 67 -10.28 -1.21 0.24
C SER A 67 -11.43 -1.25 1.25
N GLY A 68 -11.31 -2.06 2.30
CA GLY A 68 -12.41 -2.49 3.14
C GLY A 68 -13.50 -3.23 2.37
N ALA A 69 -14.64 -3.47 3.02
CA ALA A 69 -15.89 -3.92 2.40
C ALA A 69 -16.70 -2.76 1.80
N VAL A 70 -16.02 -1.66 1.45
CA VAL A 70 -16.61 -0.36 1.12
C VAL A 70 -17.27 -0.38 -0.27
N PHE A 71 -16.87 -1.30 -1.14
CA PHE A 71 -17.54 -1.55 -2.41
C PHE A 71 -18.73 -2.48 -2.20
N ALA A 72 -19.90 -1.91 -1.89
CA ALA A 72 -21.17 -2.61 -2.11
C ALA A 72 -21.52 -2.50 -3.60
N ASN A 73 -21.67 -3.65 -4.26
CA ASN A 73 -22.05 -3.74 -5.68
C ASN A 73 -23.37 -3.02 -5.98
#